data_AF-A0A3P7FLK9-F1
#
_entry.id   AF-A0A3P7FLK9-F1
#
_cell.length_a   1.000
_cell.length_b   1.000
_cell.length_c   1.000
_cell.angle_alpha   90.00
_cell.angle_beta   90.00
_cell.angle_gamma   90.00
#
_symmetry.space_group_name_H-M   'P 1'
#
loop_
_entity.id
_entity.type
_entity.pdbx_description
1 polymer ?
#
loop_
_entity_poly.entity_id
_entity_poly.type
_entity_poly.pdbx_seq_one_letter_code
_entity_poly.pdbx_strand_id
1 'polypeptide(L)'
;MALEGPVATISRKQAILKIIQNEQAKTVEVFLSNVGKPPIYVDGKTLLSGDKTRLFSNGLIEIAQIRLQLFIAIASTSNGENSRNSVSQQIETKLAPNEQQPFKALSSIVLPQPLTF
;
A
#
# COMPACT_ATOMS: atom_id res chain seq x y z
N MET A 1 -26.47 -10.28 21.39
CA MET A 1 -26.00 -10.49 20.01
C MET A 1 -25.80 -12.00 19.79
N ALA A 2 -26.88 -12.74 19.55
CA ALA A 2 -26.79 -14.14 19.12
C ALA A 2 -26.51 -14.15 17.61
N LEU A 3 -25.59 -15.02 17.17
CA LEU A 3 -25.37 -15.28 15.74
C LEU A 3 -26.34 -16.37 15.33
N GLU A 4 -27.07 -16.15 14.23
CA GLU A 4 -28.04 -17.09 13.68
C GLU A 4 -27.47 -17.76 12.42
N GLY A 5 -28.04 -18.90 12.04
CA GLY A 5 -27.72 -19.57 10.78
C GLY A 5 -26.26 -20.04 10.64
N PRO A 6 -25.70 -20.10 9.42
CA PRO A 6 -24.36 -20.63 9.16
C PRO A 6 -23.27 -19.89 9.93
N VAL A 7 -23.47 -18.58 10.15
CA VAL A 7 -22.52 -17.71 10.84
C VAL A 7 -22.38 -18.06 12.32
N ALA A 8 -23.40 -18.69 12.93
CA ALA A 8 -23.34 -19.19 14.30
C ALA A 8 -22.22 -20.22 14.52
N THR A 9 -21.80 -20.90 13.45
CA THR A 9 -20.73 -21.91 13.50
C THR A 9 -19.33 -21.32 13.33
N ILE A 10 -19.21 -20.04 12.98
CA ILE A 10 -17.94 -19.38 12.70
C ILE A 10 -17.47 -18.61 13.93
N SER A 11 -16.18 -18.73 14.25
CA SER A 11 -15.61 -17.98 15.38
C SER A 11 -15.62 -16.47 15.08
N ARG A 12 -15.97 -15.62 16.05
CA ARG A 12 -15.92 -14.16 15.90
C ARG A 12 -14.57 -13.67 15.36
N LYS A 13 -13.48 -14.35 15.73
CA LYS A 13 -12.14 -14.21 15.16
C LYS A 13 -11.75 -15.55 14.54
N GLN A 14 -12.12 -15.75 13.27
CA GLN A 14 -11.87 -17.03 12.58
C GLN A 14 -10.48 -17.09 11.95
N ALA A 15 -10.07 -16.03 11.27
CA ALA A 15 -8.82 -16.02 10.52
C ALA A 15 -8.09 -14.68 10.63
N ILE A 16 -6.78 -14.70 10.40
CA ILE A 16 -5.94 -13.51 10.27
C ILE A 16 -5.27 -13.55 8.90
N LEU A 17 -5.40 -12.45 8.15
CA LEU A 17 -4.63 -12.20 6.94
C LEU A 17 -3.39 -11.36 7.32
N LYS A 18 -2.21 -11.85 6.96
CA LYS A 18 -0.94 -11.14 7.14
C LYS A 18 -0.31 -10.89 5.77
N ILE A 19 0.00 -9.62 5.50
CA ILE A 19 0.69 -9.21 4.28
C ILE A 19 2.17 -8.97 4.63
N ILE A 20 3.07 -9.52 3.82
CA ILE A 20 4.51 -9.31 3.91
C ILE A 20 4.94 -8.71 2.59
N GLN A 21 5.51 -7.51 2.63
CA GLN A 21 6.09 -6.85 1.47
C GLN A 21 7.61 -7.06 1.50
N ASN A 22 8.15 -7.57 0.39
CA ASN A 22 9.59 -7.67 0.21
C ASN A 22 10.02 -6.52 -0.71
N GLU A 23 10.66 -5.50 -0.13
CA GLU A 23 11.08 -4.30 -0.84
C GLU A 23 12.12 -4.62 -1.93
N GLN A 24 13.04 -5.55 -1.66
CA GLN A 24 14.11 -5.90 -2.60
C GLN A 24 13.56 -6.63 -3.84
N ALA A 25 12.63 -7.56 -3.64
CA ALA A 25 12.04 -8.37 -4.70
C ALA A 25 10.80 -7.73 -5.35
N LYS A 26 10.28 -6.62 -4.80
CA LYS A 26 8.98 -6.03 -5.17
C LYS A 26 7.83 -7.05 -5.16
N THR A 27 7.91 -8.03 -4.27
CA THR A 27 6.88 -9.07 -4.14
C THR A 27 6.04 -8.83 -2.89
N VAL A 28 4.77 -9.23 -2.98
CA VAL A 28 3.83 -9.22 -1.85
C VAL A 28 3.42 -10.67 -1.59
N GLU A 29 3.62 -11.12 -0.36
CA GLU A 29 3.16 -12.42 0.11
C GLU A 29 2.01 -12.24 1.09
N VAL A 30 0.95 -13.00 0.89
CA VAL A 30 -0.21 -12.99 1.78
C VAL A 30 -0.28 -14.34 2.48
N PHE A 31 -0.43 -14.32 3.80
CA PHE A 31 -0.59 -15.51 4.62
C PHE A 31 -1.95 -15.49 5.31
N LEU A 32 -2.64 -16.63 5.29
CA LEU A 32 -3.86 -16.86 6.05
C LEU A 32 -3.52 -17.77 7.23
N SER A 33 -3.89 -17.35 8.44
CA SER A 33 -3.79 -18.17 9.65
C SER A 33 -5.17 -18.45 10.22
N ASN A 34 -5.48 -19.71 10.51
CA ASN A 34 -6.71 -20.07 11.20
C ASN A 34 -6.52 -19.89 12.71
N VAL A 35 -7.31 -19.01 13.32
CA VAL A 35 -7.28 -18.74 14.77
C VAL A 35 -8.59 -19.09 15.46
N GLY A 36 -9.59 -19.51 14.68
CA GLY A 36 -10.88 -19.97 15.18
C GLY A 36 -10.89 -21.47 15.48
N LYS A 37 -12.02 -21.95 16.00
CA LYS A 37 -12.26 -23.37 16.27
C LYS A 37 -12.57 -24.18 14.99
N PRO A 38 -13.45 -23.73 14.09
CA PRO A 38 -13.71 -24.43 12.83
C PRO A 38 -12.46 -24.50 11.93
N PRO A 39 -12.30 -25.57 11.13
CA PRO A 39 -11.28 -25.62 10.09
C PRO A 39 -11.58 -24.61 8.96
N ILE A 40 -10.53 -24.21 8.25
CA ILE A 40 -10.61 -23.44 7.01
C ILE A 40 -10.04 -24.30 5.88
N TYR A 41 -10.64 -24.27 4.70
CA TYR A 41 -10.11 -24.95 3.52
C TYR A 41 -9.56 -23.91 2.55
N VAL A 42 -8.31 -24.06 2.11
CA VAL A 42 -7.67 -23.18 1.13
C VAL A 42 -7.23 -24.03 -0.05
N ASP A 43 -7.86 -23.83 -1.20
CA ASP A 43 -7.62 -24.63 -2.42
C ASP A 43 -7.68 -26.15 -2.14
N GLY A 44 -8.65 -26.57 -1.33
CA GLY A 44 -8.86 -27.95 -0.89
C GLY A 44 -7.96 -28.43 0.26
N LYS A 45 -6.97 -27.65 0.69
CA LYS A 45 -6.11 -27.98 1.85
C LYS A 45 -6.77 -27.55 3.15
N THR A 46 -6.81 -28.44 4.12
CA THR A 46 -7.38 -28.15 5.44
C THR A 46 -6.37 -27.38 6.30
N LEU A 47 -6.84 -26.33 6.96
CA LEU A 47 -6.11 -25.48 7.90
C LEU A 47 -6.79 -25.57 9.27
N LEU A 48 -6.18 -26.30 10.21
CA LEU A 48 -6.70 -26.45 11.57
C LEU A 48 -6.38 -25.22 12.41
N SER A 49 -6.95 -25.14 13.62
CA SER A 49 -6.69 -24.03 14.54
C SER A 49 -5.19 -23.93 14.86
N GLY A 50 -4.60 -22.76 14.64
CA GLY A 50 -3.17 -22.49 14.79
C GLY A 50 -2.35 -22.64 13.51
N ASP A 51 -2.88 -23.29 12.48
CA ASP A 51 -2.17 -23.47 11.22
C ASP A 51 -2.14 -22.18 10.39
N LYS A 52 -1.11 -22.05 9.54
CA LYS A 52 -0.96 -20.97 8.57
C LYS A 52 -0.63 -21.52 7.18
N THR A 53 -1.09 -20.82 6.15
CA THR A 53 -0.76 -21.12 4.75
C THR A 53 -0.51 -19.82 3.97
N ARG A 54 0.25 -19.91 2.87
CA ARG A 54 0.39 -18.84 1.89
C ARG A 54 -0.84 -18.83 0.99
N LEU A 55 -1.42 -17.66 0.77
CA LEU A 55 -2.52 -17.44 -0.15
C LEU A 55 -1.99 -16.95 -1.50
N PHE A 56 -2.52 -17.52 -2.58
CA PHE A 56 -2.26 -17.08 -3.95
C PHE A 56 -3.45 -16.28 -4.48
N SER A 57 -3.21 -15.47 -5.50
CA SER A 57 -4.30 -14.70 -6.12
C SER A 57 -5.34 -15.66 -6.70
N ASN A 58 -6.62 -15.32 -6.52
CA ASN A 58 -7.78 -16.14 -6.88
C ASN A 58 -7.93 -17.45 -6.10
N GLY A 59 -7.18 -17.63 -5.00
CA GLY A 59 -7.33 -18.77 -4.11
C GLY A 59 -8.73 -18.84 -3.49
N LEU A 60 -9.27 -20.06 -3.41
CA LEU A 60 -10.59 -20.32 -2.82
C LEU A 60 -10.43 -20.63 -1.33
N ILE A 61 -11.11 -19.85 -0.50
CA ILE A 61 -11.16 -20.02 0.95
C ILE A 61 -12.58 -20.45 1.33
N GLU A 62 -12.71 -21.61 1.99
CA GLU A 62 -13.98 -22.13 2.47
C GLU A 62 -14.00 -22.22 4.00
N ILE A 63 -15.08 -21.73 4.62
CA ILE A 63 -15.28 -21.73 6.06
C ILE A 63 -16.76 -22.02 6.32
N ALA A 64 -17.06 -23.13 6.99
CA ALA A 64 -18.44 -23.61 7.16
C ALA A 64 -19.18 -23.67 5.81
N GLN A 65 -20.25 -22.90 5.62
CA GLN A 65 -21.02 -22.81 4.38
C GLN A 65 -20.69 -21.57 3.54
N ILE A 66 -19.60 -20.86 3.87
CA ILE A 66 -19.16 -19.65 3.19
C ILE A 66 -17.96 -19.97 2.30
N ARG A 67 -18.03 -19.51 1.04
CA ARG A 67 -16.93 -19.58 0.07
C ARG A 67 -16.50 -18.16 -0.31
N LEU A 68 -15.21 -17.89 -0.21
CA LEU A 68 -14.59 -16.61 -0.51
C LEU A 68 -13.49 -16.82 -1.55
N GLN A 69 -13.46 -16.00 -2.59
CA GLN A 69 -12.34 -15.94 -3.53
C GLN A 69 -11.68 -14.58 -3.40
N LEU A 70 -10.38 -14.56 -3.12
CA LEU A 70 -9.63 -13.33 -2.88
C LEU A 70 -8.75 -12.99 -4.08
N PHE A 71 -8.83 -11.73 -4.53
CA PHE A 71 -7.92 -11.17 -5.53
C PHE A 71 -6.83 -10.34 -4.85
N ILE A 72 -5.57 -10.64 -5.13
CA ILE A 72 -4.41 -9.91 -4.57
C ILE A 72 -3.94 -8.91 -5.62
N ALA A 73 -4.28 -7.64 -5.44
CA ALA A 73 -3.83 -6.55 -6.29
C ALA A 73 -2.53 -5.95 -5.76
N ILE A 74 -1.51 -5.86 -6.62
CA ILE A 74 -0.29 -5.10 -6.33
C ILE A 74 -0.42 -3.79 -7.09
N ALA A 75 -0.43 -2.67 -6.39
CA ALA A 75 -0.36 -1.37 -7.04
C ALA A 75 1.02 -1.24 -7.69
N SER A 76 1.06 -1.25 -9.03
CA SER A 76 2.26 -0.83 -9.76
C SER A 76 2.40 0.67 -9.53
N THR A 77 3.23 1.07 -8.56
CA THR A 77 3.65 2.46 -8.48
C THR A 77 4.53 2.72 -9.69
N SER A 78 4.00 3.37 -10.72
CA SER A 78 4.84 4.08 -11.67
C SER A 78 5.49 5.21 -10.88
N ASN A 79 6.77 5.06 -10.54
CA ASN A 79 7.58 6.20 -10.13
C ASN A 79 7.73 7.12 -11.34
N GLY A 80 6.74 7.99 -11.54
CA GLY A 80 6.88 9.21 -12.31
C GLY A 80 7.76 10.17 -11.52
N GLU A 81 8.83 10.61 -12.15
CA GLU A 81 9.80 11.58 -11.68
C GLU A 81 9.09 12.78 -11.01
N ASN A 82 9.45 13.05 -9.75
CA ASN A 82 9.27 14.37 -9.16
C ASN A 82 10.38 14.59 -8.14
N SER A 83 11.52 15.04 -8.66
CA SER A 83 12.44 15.90 -7.92
C SER A 83 11.66 17.14 -7.47
N ARG A 84 11.08 17.09 -6.27
CA ARG A 84 10.73 18.30 -5.52
C ARG A 84 11.81 18.54 -4.49
N ASN A 85 12.83 19.29 -4.93
CA ASN A 85 13.54 20.19 -4.05
C ASN A 85 12.51 21.17 -3.48
N SER A 86 12.08 20.96 -2.25
CA SER A 86 11.44 22.00 -1.46
C SER A 86 12.15 22.07 -0.12
N VAL A 87 13.15 22.94 -0.08
CA VAL A 87 13.64 23.53 1.15
C VAL A 87 12.47 24.29 1.76
N SER A 88 11.90 23.75 2.82
CA SER A 88 11.09 24.50 3.77
C SER A 88 11.91 24.58 5.06
N GLN A 89 12.76 25.60 5.17
CA GLN A 89 13.28 26.01 6.46
C GLN A 89 12.19 26.84 7.13
N GLN A 90 11.63 26.30 8.21
CA GLN A 90 11.01 27.13 9.23
C GLN A 90 12.12 27.94 9.89
N ILE A 91 11.99 29.26 9.74
CA ILE A 91 12.79 30.28 10.40
C ILE A 91 12.13 30.51 11.76
N GLU A 92 12.82 30.19 12.85
CA GLU A 92 12.80 31.04 14.03
C GLU A 92 13.99 30.73 14.96
N THR A 93 15.10 31.44 14.77
CA THR A 93 16.01 31.76 15.89
C THR A 93 16.91 32.94 15.51
N LYS A 94 16.61 34.08 16.14
CA LYS A 94 17.58 34.95 16.81
C LYS A 94 18.61 35.73 15.96
N LEU A 95 18.26 37.00 15.75
CA LEU A 95 19.04 38.21 16.07
C LEU A 95 20.49 38.34 15.52
N ALA A 96 20.67 39.16 14.48
CA ALA A 96 21.70 40.23 14.37
C ALA A 96 21.59 40.93 13.00
N PRO A 97 21.54 42.28 12.92
CA PRO A 97 21.51 43.00 11.64
C PRO A 97 22.88 43.62 11.31
N ASN A 98 23.32 43.58 10.04
CA ASN A 98 23.97 44.75 9.43
C ASN A 98 24.08 44.70 7.89
N GLU A 99 23.69 45.83 7.27
CA GLU A 99 24.12 46.46 6.00
C GLU A 99 24.13 45.65 4.67
N GLN A 100 23.18 45.89 3.74
CA GLN A 100 23.06 46.97 2.72
C GLN A 100 23.93 46.81 1.45
N GLN A 101 23.29 46.46 0.31
CA GLN A 101 23.28 47.17 -1.00
C GLN A 101 22.99 46.21 -2.20
N PRO A 102 22.06 46.54 -3.13
CA PRO A 102 21.62 45.63 -4.20
C PRO A 102 22.16 45.98 -5.60
N PHE A 103 22.35 44.96 -6.46
CA PHE A 103 22.65 45.17 -7.89
C PHE A 103 21.65 44.43 -8.83
N LYS A 104 20.87 45.27 -9.53
CA LYS A 104 20.46 45.24 -10.96
C LYS A 104 19.88 43.97 -11.59
N ALA A 105 18.62 44.09 -12.04
CA ALA A 105 17.96 43.20 -12.99
C ALA A 105 18.44 43.47 -14.44
N LEU A 106 18.61 42.39 -15.23
CA LEU A 106 18.78 42.45 -16.68
C LEU A 106 17.65 41.67 -17.36
N SER A 107 16.85 42.36 -18.15
CA SER A 107 15.90 41.82 -19.12
C SER A 107 16.62 41.46 -20.42
N SER A 108 16.42 40.25 -20.95
CA SER A 108 16.91 39.84 -22.27
C SER A 108 15.82 39.84 -23.34
N ILE A 109 16.22 40.32 -24.52
CA ILE A 109 15.46 40.68 -25.71
C ILE A 109 14.94 39.46 -26.50
N VAL A 110 13.80 39.66 -27.16
CA VAL A 110 13.12 38.77 -28.13
C VAL A 110 13.83 38.77 -29.49
N LEU A 111 13.91 37.61 -30.17
CA LEU A 111 14.25 37.50 -31.60
C LEU A 111 13.12 36.76 -32.35
N PRO A 112 12.57 37.27 -33.48
CA PRO A 112 11.58 36.56 -34.27
C PRO A 112 12.22 35.59 -35.27
N GLN A 113 11.58 34.43 -35.51
CA GLN A 113 11.99 33.43 -36.51
C GLN A 113 11.38 33.72 -37.90
N PRO A 114 12.09 33.40 -39.00
CA PRO A 114 11.59 33.58 -40.36
C PRO A 114 10.71 32.39 -40.82
N LEU A 115 9.66 32.69 -41.59
CA LEU A 115 8.87 31.71 -42.34
C LEU A 115 9.68 31.13 -43.51
N THR A 116 9.61 29.82 -43.69
CA THR A 116 10.12 29.09 -44.86
C THR A 116 8.96 28.64 -45.76
N PHE A 117 9.13 28.94 -47.05
CA PHE A 117 8.33 28.64 -48.26
C PHE A 117 7.14 29.56 -48.56
#